data_AF-A0A180ETT4-F1
#
_entry.id   AF-A0A180ETT4-F1
#
_cell.length_a   1.000
_cell.length_b   1.000
_cell.length_c   1.000
_cell.angle_alpha   90.00
_cell.angle_beta   90.00
_cell.angle_gamma   90.00
#
_symmetry.space_group_name_H-M   'P 1'
#
loop_
_entity.id
_entity.type
_entity.pdbx_description
1 polymer ?
#
loop_
_entity_poly.entity_id
_entity_poly.type
_entity_poly.pdbx_seq_one_letter_code
_entity_poly.pdbx_strand_id
1 'polypeptide(L)' 'MKYGRIRRNPTRLLSLAGFDVTEFEAFLPAFKYRREEYHSHFTLTDKNRERITYNRKTGKIPLIEEIEDKLLFVSFVFKE' A
#
# COMPACT_ATOMS: atom_id res chain seq x y z
N MET A 1 5.78 2.93 -8.54
CA MET A 1 4.84 4.04 -8.87
C MET A 1 4.87 5.05 -7.74
N LYS A 2 4.54 6.33 -8.01
CA LYS A 2 4.40 7.37 -6.98
C LYS A 2 3.02 8.02 -7.10
N TYR A 3 2.17 7.90 -6.08
CA TYR A 3 0.79 8.40 -6.05
C TYR A 3 0.79 9.92 -6.17
N GLY A 4 1.70 10.62 -5.50
CA GLY A 4 1.83 12.08 -5.63
C GLY A 4 2.06 12.60 -7.06
N ARG A 5 2.60 11.77 -7.98
CA ARG A 5 2.70 12.12 -9.41
C ARG A 5 1.43 11.80 -10.19
N ILE A 6 0.68 10.79 -9.77
CA ILE A 6 -0.52 10.28 -10.45
C ILE A 6 -1.75 11.07 -10.02
N ARG A 7 -1.83 11.51 -8.77
CA ARG A 7 -2.88 12.41 -8.22
C ARG A 7 -3.06 13.68 -9.05
N ARG A 8 -1.98 14.20 -9.64
CA ARG A 8 -2.02 15.39 -10.53
C ARG A 8 -2.75 15.15 -11.85
N ASN A 9 -3.02 13.89 -12.20
CA ASN A 9 -3.67 13.48 -13.44
C ASN A 9 -4.82 12.50 -13.12
N PRO A 10 -6.03 13.00 -12.83
CA PRO A 10 -7.16 12.16 -12.41
C PRO A 10 -7.52 11.08 -13.44
N THR A 11 -7.44 11.40 -14.73
CA THR A 11 -7.66 10.42 -15.82
C THR A 11 -6.70 9.23 -15.75
N ARG A 12 -5.44 9.48 -15.38
CA ARG A 12 -4.43 8.42 -15.25
C ARG A 12 -4.69 7.54 -14.02
N LEU A 13 -5.16 8.13 -12.92
CA LEU A 13 -5.55 7.38 -11.73
C LEU A 13 -6.74 6.46 -12.04
N LEU A 14 -7.76 6.98 -12.72
CA LEU A 14 -8.94 6.23 -13.12
C LEU A 14 -8.59 5.06 -14.05
N SER A 15 -7.74 5.28 -15.05
CA SER A 15 -7.26 4.20 -15.93
C SER A 15 -6.51 3.11 -15.16
N LEU A 16 -5.65 3.49 -14.22
CA LEU A 16 -4.79 2.55 -13.48
C LEU A 16 -5.50 1.79 -12.37
N ALA A 17 -6.25 2.51 -11.54
CA ALA A 17 -6.83 1.99 -10.31
C ALA A 17 -8.34 1.73 -10.44
N GLY A 18 -9.01 2.37 -11.40
CA GLY A 18 -10.47 2.30 -11.54
C GLY A 18 -11.23 3.18 -10.53
N PHE A 19 -10.52 3.95 -9.71
CA PHE A 19 -11.09 4.84 -8.70
C PHE A 19 -10.87 6.30 -9.07
N ASP A 20 -11.81 7.16 -8.70
CA ASP A 20 -11.59 8.60 -8.67
C ASP A 20 -10.63 8.99 -7.52
N VAL A 21 -10.07 10.20 -7.58
CA VAL A 21 -9.14 10.70 -6.55
C VAL A 21 -9.81 10.73 -5.18
N THR A 22 -11.08 11.14 -5.12
CA THR A 22 -11.83 11.23 -3.86
C THR A 22 -12.14 9.86 -3.28
N GLU A 23 -12.53 8.90 -4.11
CA GLU A 23 -12.76 7.51 -3.69
C GLU A 23 -11.47 6.90 -3.17
N PHE A 24 -10.37 7.08 -3.91
CA PHE A 24 -9.06 6.58 -3.51
C PHE A 24 -8.62 7.13 -2.15
N GLU A 25 -8.77 8.45 -1.94
CA GLU A 25 -8.46 9.10 -0.66
C GLU A 25 -9.35 8.60 0.49
N ALA A 26 -10.64 8.32 0.21
CA ALA A 26 -11.56 7.75 1.21
C ALA A 26 -11.18 6.33 1.64
N PHE A 27 -10.54 5.54 0.76
CA PHE A 27 -10.10 4.18 1.08
C PHE A 27 -8.78 4.12 1.89
N LEU A 28 -7.95 5.16 1.84
CA LEU A 28 -6.67 5.21 2.56
C LEU A 28 -6.76 4.90 4.06
N PRO A 29 -7.66 5.51 4.86
CA PRO A 29 -7.75 5.22 6.28
C PRO A 29 -8.14 3.76 6.56
N ALA A 30 -9.08 3.20 5.81
CA ALA A 30 -9.51 1.81 5.96
C ALA A 30 -8.40 0.83 5.57
N PHE A 31 -7.71 1.10 4.45
CA PHE A 31 -6.59 0.29 3.99
C PHE A 31 -5.41 0.34 4.96
N LYS A 32 -5.10 1.52 5.50
CA LYS A 32 -4.06 1.71 6.53
C LYS A 32 -4.34 0.83 7.74
N TYR A 33 -5.55 0.92 8.29
CA TYR A 33 -5.96 0.13 9.44
C TYR A 33 -5.83 -1.38 9.20
N ARG A 34 -6.44 -1.90 8.11
CA ARG A 34 -6.36 -3.32 7.73
C ARG A 34 -4.93 -3.79 7.52
N ARG A 35 -4.08 -2.95 6.92
CA ARG A 35 -2.68 -3.27 6.67
C ARG A 35 -1.87 -3.34 7.95
N GLU A 36 -2.10 -2.41 8.89
CA GLU A 36 -1.45 -2.41 10.21
C GLU A 36 -1.87 -3.62 11.03
N GLU A 37 -3.18 -3.93 11.05
CA GLU A 37 -3.72 -5.14 11.65
C GLU A 37 -3.06 -6.39 11.05
N TYR A 38 -3.06 -6.53 9.72
CA TYR A 38 -2.43 -7.66 9.05
C TYR A 38 -0.93 -7.75 9.34
N HIS A 39 -0.18 -6.65 9.31
CA HIS A 39 1.25 -6.66 9.64
C HIS A 39 1.52 -6.97 11.11
N SER A 40 0.60 -6.66 12.03
CA SER A 40 0.74 -7.03 13.44
C SER A 40 0.69 -8.54 13.63
N HIS A 41 -0.16 -9.22 12.86
CA HIS A 41 -0.43 -10.65 13.01
C HIS A 41 0.40 -11.56 12.08
N PHE A 42 0.68 -11.10 10.86
CA PHE A 42 1.23 -11.95 9.79
C PHE A 42 2.57 -11.43 9.25
N THR A 43 3.41 -12.37 8.86
CA THR A 43 4.62 -12.12 8.06
C THR A 43 4.27 -11.98 6.57
N LEU A 44 5.23 -11.51 5.76
CA LEU A 44 5.07 -11.44 4.29
C LEU A 44 4.84 -12.81 3.63
N THR A 45 5.12 -13.91 4.33
CA THR A 45 4.90 -15.29 3.89
C THR A 45 3.64 -15.91 4.49
N ASP A 46 2.70 -15.09 4.98
CA ASP A 46 1.43 -15.51 5.59
C ASP A 46 1.59 -16.37 6.86
N LYS A 47 2.81 -16.52 7.37
CA LYS A 47 3.08 -17.21 8.64
C LYS A 47 2.78 -16.28 9.81
N ASN A 48 2.26 -16.85 10.89
CA ASN A 48 2.06 -16.14 12.13
C ASN A 48 3.39 -15.52 12.62
N ARG A 49 3.36 -14.26 13.01
CA ARG A 49 4.59 -13.48 13.24
C ARG A 49 5.19 -13.84 14.61
N GLU A 50 6.19 -14.72 14.61
CA GLU A 50 7.02 -14.92 15.80
C GLU A 50 7.75 -13.62 16.14
N ARG A 51 7.84 -13.27 17.42
CA ARG A 51 8.45 -12.02 17.90
C ARG A 51 9.95 -12.04 17.63
N ILE A 52 10.35 -11.61 16.43
CA ILE A 52 11.74 -11.46 16.04
C ILE A 52 12.21 -10.07 16.46
N THR A 53 13.10 -10.02 17.45
CA THR A 53 13.79 -8.78 17.83
C THR A 53 14.82 -8.46 16.74
N TYR A 54 14.44 -7.62 15.77
CA TYR A 54 15.36 -7.22 14.71
C TYR A 54 16.42 -6.27 15.26
N ASN A 55 17.67 -6.71 15.28
CA ASN A 55 18.80 -5.80 15.38
C ASN A 55 18.89 -5.05 14.05
N ARG A 56 18.58 -3.74 14.06
CA ARG A 56 18.47 -2.87 12.87
C ARG A 56 19.69 -3.04 11.96
N LYS A 57 19.56 -3.83 10.89
CA LYS A 57 20.45 -3.77 9.74
C LYS A 57 19.65 -3.32 8.53
N THR A 58 20.14 -2.22 7.98
CA THR A 58 19.87 -1.50 6.73
C THR A 58 19.53 -2.39 5.52
N GLY A 59 18.40 -3.09 5.57
CA GLY A 59 17.78 -3.66 4.39
C GLY A 59 17.08 -2.55 3.61
N LYS A 60 17.73 -2.05 2.55
CA LYS A 60 17.13 -1.19 1.53
C LYS A 60 16.05 -1.95 0.75
N ILE A 61 14.97 -2.33 1.41
CA ILE A 61 13.70 -2.46 0.71
C ILE A 61 13.34 -1.00 0.43
N PRO A 62 13.18 -0.55 -0.83
CA PRO A 62 12.63 0.76 -1.08
C PRO A 62 11.29 0.75 -0.36
N LEU A 63 11.24 1.43 0.78
CA LEU A 63 10.01 1.78 1.43
C LEU A 63 9.22 2.41 0.30
N ILE A 64 8.20 1.71 -0.15
CA ILE A 64 7.06 2.37 -0.73
C ILE A 64 6.56 3.21 0.47
N GLU A 65 7.12 4.41 0.60
CA GLU A 65 7.13 5.23 1.82
C GLU A 65 5.72 5.69 2.16
N GLU A 66 4.83 5.72 1.17
CA GLU A 66 3.47 6.18 1.31
C GLU A 66 2.47 5.02 1.16
N ILE A 67 1.50 4.96 2.06
CA ILE A 67 0.43 3.95 2.07
C ILE A 67 -0.37 4.01 0.76
N GLU A 68 -0.49 5.20 0.19
CA GLU A 68 -1.11 5.49 -1.09
C GLU A 68 -0.47 4.69 -2.24
N ASP A 69 0.85 4.61 -2.28
CA ASP A 69 1.54 3.86 -3.34
C ASP A 69 1.28 2.35 -3.27
N LYS A 70 1.11 1.82 -2.05
CA LYS A 70 0.78 0.40 -1.85
C LYS A 70 -0.66 0.13 -2.26
N LEU A 71 -1.59 1.00 -1.88
CA LEU A 71 -2.99 0.89 -2.28
C LEU A 71 -3.13 0.97 -3.81
N LEU A 72 -2.39 1.89 -4.44
CA LEU A 72 -2.37 2.04 -5.89
C LEU A 72 -1.84 0.77 -6.58
N PHE A 73 -0.76 0.17 -6.05
CA PHE A 73 -0.20 -1.06 -6.58
C PHE A 73 -1.20 -2.23 -6.48
N VAL A 74 -1.83 -2.41 -5.32
CA VAL A 74 -2.86 -3.45 -5.13
C VAL A 74 -4.02 -3.22 -6.10
N SER A 75 -4.52 -2.00 -6.21
CA SER A 75 -5.61 -1.66 -7.14
C SER A 75 -5.24 -1.95 -8.59
N PHE A 76 -3.98 -1.73 -8.98
CA PHE A 76 -3.49 -2.07 -10.32
C PHE A 76 -3.41 -3.59 -10.56
N VAL A 77 -2.94 -4.36 -9.57
CA VAL A 77 -2.77 -5.81 -9.69
C VAL A 77 -4.10 -6.56 -9.69
N PHE A 78 -5.08 -6.11 -8.89
CA PHE A 78 -6.38 -6.78 -8.75
C PHE A 78 -7.42 -6.37 -9.82
N LYS A 79 -7.08 -5.46 -10.72
CA LYS A 79 -7.95 -4.99 -11.81
C LYS A 79 -7.89 -5.91 -13.04
N GLU A 80 -7.91 -7.22 -12.81
CA GLU A 80 -7.99 -8.26 -13.85
C GLU A 80 -9.44 -8.48 -14.30
#